data_AF-A0A520KE04-F1
#
_entry.id   AF-A0A520KE04-F1
#
_cell.length_a   1.000
_cell.length_b   1.000
_cell.length_c   1.000
_cell.angle_alpha   90.00
_cell.angle_beta   90.00
_cell.angle_gamma   90.00
#
_symmetry.space_group_name_H-M   'P 1'
#
loop_
_entity.id
_entity.type
_entity.pdbx_description
1 polymer ?
#
loop_
_entity_poly.entity_id
_entity_poly.type
_entity_poly.pdbx_seq_one_letter_code
_entity_poly.pdbx_strand_id
1 'polypeptide(L)'
;MYLILYDIEGKKDPHGIRIRLVRRLKKLEAFQLQKSSWIIEKIDDKLLKLIEEFREAGGSIKILEWLPRSLSEIIGKIRKIALVITSVEIISEKWYEKISNLLREKNIKYITIPAGREVGKFFLKNVDKSLSRILDEVSLMDIDGIIILNNGRSTESGIIYIAQAISNTKILKNLTNFPLIHIERIGRKDGSIIIWNGGNNELVSIIKEMTGLNVIKPSIELMNISKMGSREIRKIHCAMPGDKIIVNDICIGICLSDQVYLIAENGRIIDIMGGKLNKKAANKISFDSISKVIIKTIR
;
A
#
# COMPACT_ATOMS: atom_id res chain seq x y z
N MET A 1 -1.35 7.25 15.30
CA MET A 1 0.06 7.34 14.81
C MET A 1 0.74 8.50 15.50
N TYR A 2 2.08 8.56 15.49
CA TYR A 2 2.82 9.61 16.20
C TYR A 2 3.73 10.39 15.24
N LEU A 3 3.74 11.71 15.40
CA LEU A 3 4.74 12.60 14.84
C LEU A 3 5.83 12.84 15.89
N ILE A 4 7.06 12.50 15.53
CA ILE A 4 8.26 12.73 16.34
C ILE A 4 9.02 13.89 15.70
N LEU A 5 9.19 14.96 16.47
CA LEU A 5 10.05 16.09 16.16
C LEU A 5 11.19 16.09 17.14
N TYR A 6 12.43 16.11 16.66
CA TYR A 6 13.59 16.22 17.53
C TYR A 6 14.52 17.34 17.12
N ASP A 7 15.33 17.79 18.06
CA ASP A 7 16.42 18.71 17.81
C ASP A 7 17.56 18.42 18.79
N ILE A 8 18.80 18.57 18.32
CA ILE A 8 20.00 18.45 19.13
C ILE A 8 21.07 19.33 18.51
N GLU A 9 21.71 20.17 19.33
CA GLU A 9 22.79 21.03 18.86
C GLU A 9 23.90 20.17 18.23
N GLY A 10 24.30 20.48 17.00
CA GLY A 10 25.24 19.65 16.23
C GLY A 10 26.62 19.47 16.87
N LYS A 11 26.98 20.32 17.84
CA LYS A 11 28.22 20.21 18.65
C LYS A 11 28.07 19.26 19.86
N LYS A 12 26.85 18.81 20.15
CA LYS A 12 26.45 17.98 21.30
C LYS A 12 25.70 16.73 20.85
N ASP A 13 26.27 15.93 19.94
CA ASP A 13 25.77 14.57 19.63
C ASP A 13 26.64 13.53 20.35
N PRO A 14 26.67 13.50 21.71
CA PRO A 14 27.53 12.59 22.45
C PRO A 14 27.20 11.15 22.04
N HIS A 15 28.24 10.39 21.73
CA HIS A 15 28.15 8.99 21.33
C HIS A 15 27.25 8.71 20.10
N GLY A 16 26.96 9.72 19.28
CA GLY A 16 26.12 9.57 18.08
C GLY A 16 24.68 9.17 18.38
N ILE A 17 24.12 9.68 19.48
CA ILE A 17 22.76 9.35 19.93
C ILE A 17 21.69 9.68 18.90
N ARG A 18 21.87 10.76 18.13
CA ARG A 18 20.99 11.10 17.00
C ARG A 18 21.03 10.01 15.92
N ILE A 19 22.21 9.48 15.61
CA ILE A 19 22.36 8.40 14.63
C ILE A 19 21.67 7.13 15.12
N ARG A 20 21.78 6.80 16.41
CA ARG A 20 21.09 5.67 17.03
C ARG A 20 19.56 5.83 16.95
N LEU A 21 19.04 7.01 17.28
CA LEU A 21 17.62 7.34 17.16
C LEU A 21 17.13 7.16 15.72
N VAL A 22 17.81 7.77 14.74
CA VAL A 22 17.47 7.64 13.31
C VAL A 22 17.52 6.19 12.84
N ARG A 23 18.55 5.42 13.23
CA ARG A 23 18.64 3.99 12.90
C ARG A 23 17.48 3.20 13.50
N ARG A 24 17.06 3.53 14.73
CA ARG A 24 15.90 2.87 15.35
C ARG A 24 14.61 3.20 14.63
N LEU A 25 14.38 4.48 14.30
CA LEU A 25 13.22 4.92 13.52
C LEU A 25 13.17 4.21 12.16
N LYS A 26 14.30 4.13 11.45
CA LYS A 26 14.41 3.36 10.20
C LYS A 26 14.11 1.86 10.39
N LYS A 27 14.59 1.25 11.48
CA LYS A 27 14.31 -0.16 11.80
C LYS A 27 12.84 -0.41 12.12
N LEU A 28 12.12 0.61 12.60
CA LEU A 28 10.67 0.57 12.79
C LEU A 28 9.89 0.96 11.52
N GLU A 29 10.62 1.19 10.42
CA GLU A 29 10.14 1.65 9.13
C GLU A 29 9.26 2.91 9.28
N ALA A 30 9.69 3.81 10.16
CA ALA A 30 9.12 5.15 10.29
C ALA A 30 9.37 5.96 9.01
N PHE A 31 8.47 6.91 8.74
CA PHE A 31 8.55 7.77 7.56
C PHE A 31 9.20 9.09 7.92
N GLN A 32 10.28 9.42 7.22
CA GLN A 32 10.97 10.69 7.40
C GLN A 32 10.29 11.78 6.57
N LEU A 33 9.75 12.81 7.22
CA LEU A 33 9.20 14.00 6.56
C LEU A 33 10.28 15.05 6.30
N GLN A 34 11.12 15.28 7.31
CA GLN A 34 12.27 16.18 7.26
C GLN A 34 13.42 15.54 8.05
N LYS A 35 14.61 16.15 8.05
CA LYS A 35 15.80 15.62 8.73
C LYS A 35 15.48 15.15 10.17
N SER A 36 14.72 15.95 10.91
CA SER A 36 14.35 15.68 12.30
C SER A 36 12.85 15.49 12.57
N SER A 37 12.05 15.26 11.52
CA SER A 37 10.59 15.07 11.62
C SER A 37 10.21 13.71 11.06
N TRP A 38 9.56 12.87 11.87
CA TRP A 38 9.29 11.47 11.55
C TRP A 38 7.88 11.08 11.95
N ILE A 39 7.20 10.29 11.11
CA ILE A 39 5.93 9.65 11.44
C ILE A 39 6.18 8.18 11.74
N ILE A 40 5.59 7.70 12.83
CA ILE A 40 5.70 6.31 13.25
C ILE A 40 4.34 5.75 13.68
N GLU A 41 4.10 4.48 13.34
CA GLU A 41 2.86 3.78 13.68
C GLU A 41 2.79 3.47 15.19
N LYS A 42 3.90 3.01 15.77
CA LYS A 42 4.01 2.61 17.17
C LYS A 42 5.37 2.93 17.76
N ILE A 43 5.38 3.18 19.06
CA ILE A 43 6.60 3.38 19.84
C ILE A 43 6.81 2.11 20.66
N ASP A 44 8.02 1.55 20.64
CA ASP A 44 8.38 0.38 21.46
C ASP A 44 9.39 0.73 22.54
N ASP A 45 9.58 -0.19 23.49
CA ASP A 45 10.42 0.04 24.68
C ASP A 45 11.85 0.45 24.35
N LYS A 46 12.42 -0.08 23.25
CA LYS A 46 13.78 0.29 22.83
C LYS A 46 13.81 1.71 22.28
N LEU A 47 12.76 2.15 21.59
CA LEU A 47 12.65 3.54 21.15
C LEU A 47 12.43 4.47 22.36
N LEU A 48 11.60 4.08 23.35
CA LEU A 48 11.41 4.85 24.58
C LEU A 48 12.72 5.09 25.32
N LYS A 49 13.51 4.04 25.56
CA LYS A 49 14.83 4.16 26.21
C LYS A 49 15.77 5.11 25.45
N LEU A 50 15.80 4.99 24.11
CA LEU A 50 16.59 5.90 23.28
C LEU A 50 16.12 7.35 23.36
N ILE A 51 14.82 7.59 23.51
CA ILE A 51 14.24 8.92 23.66
C ILE A 51 14.63 9.53 25.02
N GLU A 52 14.66 8.72 26.09
CA GLU A 52 15.12 9.15 27.41
C GLU A 52 16.61 9.52 27.39
N GLU A 53 17.47 8.63 26.87
CA GLU A 53 18.90 8.91 26.69
C GLU A 53 19.11 10.18 25.84
N PHE A 54 18.30 10.39 24.80
CA PHE A 54 18.39 11.56 23.93
C PHE A 54 18.07 12.85 24.68
N ARG A 55 17.12 12.82 25.62
CA ARG A 55 16.77 13.95 26.49
C ARG A 55 17.88 14.24 27.51
N GLU A 56 18.45 13.20 28.11
CA GLU A 56 19.57 13.32 29.06
C GLU A 56 20.81 13.93 28.42
N ALA A 57 21.04 13.63 27.15
CA ALA A 57 22.10 14.23 26.34
C ALA A 57 21.85 15.72 25.98
N GLY A 58 20.75 16.32 26.45
CA GLY A 58 20.36 17.70 26.15
C GLY A 58 19.60 17.87 24.83
N GLY A 59 19.18 16.78 24.19
CA GLY A 59 18.32 16.82 23.02
C GLY A 59 16.87 17.14 23.37
N SER A 60 16.20 17.89 22.51
CA SER A 60 14.77 18.18 22.62
C SER A 60 13.98 17.23 21.73
N ILE A 61 12.89 16.64 22.26
CA ILE A 61 12.03 15.75 21.49
C ILE A 61 10.57 15.89 21.90
N LYS A 62 9.73 16.11 20.89
CA LYS A 62 8.26 16.16 21.01
C LYS A 62 7.66 14.97 20.29
N ILE A 63 6.70 14.34 20.95
CA ILE A 63 5.90 13.25 20.42
C ILE A 63 4.47 13.75 20.44
N LEU A 64 3.86 13.81 19.27
CA LEU A 64 2.52 14.33 19.08
C LEU A 64 1.66 13.22 18.47
N GLU A 65 0.39 13.15 18.87
CA GLU A 65 -0.57 12.39 18.08
C GLU A 65 -0.67 13.04 16.70
N TRP A 66 -0.57 12.21 15.66
CA TRP A 66 -0.63 12.69 14.29
C TRP A 66 -1.93 12.25 13.62
N LEU A 67 -2.76 13.26 13.33
CA LEU A 67 -4.04 13.14 12.63
C LEU A 67 -3.97 14.06 11.39
N PRO A 68 -3.48 13.57 10.24
CA PRO A 68 -3.40 14.40 9.04
C PRO A 68 -4.79 14.72 8.52
N ARG A 69 -4.94 15.95 8.04
CA ARG A 69 -6.13 16.46 7.37
C ARG A 69 -5.68 16.94 5.99
N SER A 70 -6.41 16.56 4.93
CA SER A 70 -6.14 17.10 3.61
C SER A 70 -6.59 18.56 3.55
N LEU A 71 -6.04 19.34 2.61
CA LEU A 71 -6.50 20.70 2.40
C LEU A 71 -7.99 20.71 2.04
N SER A 72 -8.42 19.80 1.18
CA SER A 72 -9.83 19.59 0.81
C SER A 72 -10.76 19.34 1.99
N GLU A 73 -10.30 18.70 3.06
CA GLU A 73 -11.13 18.53 4.27
C GLU A 73 -11.38 19.86 4.97
N ILE A 74 -10.40 20.76 4.96
CA ILE A 74 -10.49 22.08 5.59
C ILE A 74 -11.31 23.05 4.73
N ILE A 75 -11.10 23.03 3.40
CA ILE A 75 -11.70 24.01 2.47
C ILE A 75 -12.95 23.50 1.75
N GLY A 76 -13.30 22.22 1.91
CA GLY A 76 -14.45 21.58 1.27
C GLY A 76 -14.33 21.35 -0.24
N LYS A 77 -13.12 21.40 -0.81
CA LYS A 77 -12.91 21.28 -2.28
C LYS A 77 -11.66 20.48 -2.62
N ILE A 78 -11.82 19.47 -3.48
CA ILE A 78 -10.70 18.71 -4.06
C ILE A 78 -9.98 19.59 -5.08
N ARG A 79 -8.66 19.67 -4.96
CA ARG A 79 -7.78 20.44 -5.87
C ARG A 79 -6.69 19.60 -6.48
N LYS A 80 -6.22 18.56 -5.78
CA LYS A 80 -5.08 17.79 -6.24
C LYS A 80 -5.19 16.33 -5.82
N ILE A 81 -5.09 15.39 -6.76
CA ILE A 81 -5.15 13.96 -6.44
C ILE A 81 -3.94 13.21 -6.98
N ALA A 82 -3.67 12.02 -6.44
CA ALA A 82 -2.73 11.09 -7.06
C ALA A 82 -3.46 10.05 -7.92
N LEU A 83 -2.96 9.84 -9.14
CA LEU A 83 -3.34 8.74 -10.01
C LEU A 83 -2.26 7.65 -9.91
N VAL A 84 -2.56 6.59 -9.16
CA VAL A 84 -1.70 5.41 -9.02
C VAL A 84 -2.05 4.41 -10.10
N ILE A 85 -1.13 4.12 -11.01
CA ILE A 85 -1.36 3.22 -12.15
C ILE A 85 -0.64 1.91 -11.87
N THR A 86 -1.37 0.80 -11.81
CA THR A 86 -0.81 -0.53 -11.47
C THR A 86 -0.74 -1.50 -12.65
N SER A 87 -1.32 -1.14 -13.80
CA SER A 87 -1.39 -1.99 -15.00
C SER A 87 -1.08 -1.19 -16.26
N VAL A 88 -0.42 -1.85 -17.23
CA VAL A 88 -0.04 -1.25 -18.51
C VAL A 88 -1.27 -1.11 -19.42
N GLU A 89 -2.27 -1.98 -19.28
CA GLU A 89 -3.52 -1.97 -20.03
C GLU A 89 -4.30 -0.67 -19.84
N ILE A 90 -4.25 -0.08 -18.64
CA ILE A 90 -4.84 1.25 -18.37
C ILE A 90 -4.28 2.32 -19.31
N ILE A 91 -3.01 2.19 -19.69
CA ILE A 91 -2.32 3.15 -20.53
C ILE A 91 -2.50 2.81 -22.00
N SER A 92 -2.30 1.54 -22.39
CA SER A 92 -2.46 1.13 -23.79
C SER A 92 -3.88 1.33 -24.31
N GLU A 93 -4.90 1.23 -23.45
CA GLU A 93 -6.30 1.48 -23.79
C GLU A 93 -6.75 2.95 -23.59
N LYS A 94 -5.79 3.84 -23.32
CA LYS A 94 -6.01 5.29 -23.16
C LYS A 94 -6.94 5.69 -22.00
N TRP A 95 -7.11 4.81 -21.00
CA TRP A 95 -7.97 5.12 -19.85
C TRP A 95 -7.33 6.16 -18.93
N TYR A 96 -6.01 6.12 -18.77
CA TYR A 96 -5.27 7.15 -18.04
C TYR A 96 -5.49 8.55 -18.64
N GLU A 97 -5.44 8.69 -19.97
CA GLU A 97 -5.66 9.94 -20.69
C GLU A 97 -7.10 10.45 -20.50
N LYS A 98 -8.09 9.56 -20.61
CA LYS A 98 -9.50 9.93 -20.41
C LYS A 98 -9.75 10.42 -18.99
N ILE A 99 -9.27 9.69 -17.98
CA ILE A 99 -9.43 10.07 -16.57
C ILE A 99 -8.68 11.38 -16.27
N SER A 100 -7.45 11.53 -16.76
CA SER A 100 -6.68 12.75 -16.56
C SER A 100 -7.30 13.98 -17.24
N ASN A 101 -7.89 13.82 -18.42
CA ASN A 101 -8.64 14.89 -19.09
C ASN A 101 -9.87 15.30 -18.28
N LEU A 102 -10.65 14.35 -17.78
CA LEU A 102 -11.80 14.63 -16.93
C LEU A 102 -11.42 15.43 -15.68
N LEU A 103 -10.32 15.05 -15.02
CA LEU A 103 -9.82 15.79 -13.86
C LEU A 103 -9.42 17.22 -14.23
N ARG A 104 -8.76 17.42 -15.36
CA ARG A 104 -8.43 18.76 -15.88
C ARG A 104 -9.68 19.59 -16.14
N GLU A 105 -10.70 19.03 -16.79
CA GLU A 105 -11.98 19.70 -17.07
C GLU A 105 -12.69 20.14 -15.78
N LYS A 106 -12.58 19.35 -14.71
CA LYS A 106 -13.11 19.69 -13.37
C LYS A 106 -12.17 20.58 -12.55
N ASN A 107 -11.08 21.09 -13.15
CA ASN A 107 -10.06 21.91 -12.49
C ASN A 107 -9.40 21.22 -11.28
N ILE A 108 -9.23 19.90 -11.37
CA ILE A 108 -8.54 19.06 -10.39
C ILE A 108 -7.15 18.75 -10.95
N LYS A 109 -6.11 19.22 -10.27
CA LYS A 109 -4.72 18.85 -10.57
C LYS A 109 -4.51 17.37 -10.23
N TYR A 110 -3.59 16.72 -10.92
CA TYR A 110 -3.22 15.36 -10.58
C TYR A 110 -1.73 15.11 -10.71
N ILE A 111 -1.23 14.14 -9.95
CA ILE A 111 0.12 13.60 -10.07
C ILE A 111 0.06 12.13 -10.48
N THR A 112 0.92 11.73 -11.40
CA THR A 112 0.95 10.35 -11.91
C THR A 112 2.00 9.54 -11.17
N ILE A 113 1.54 8.45 -10.56
CA ILE A 113 2.36 7.54 -9.76
C ILE A 113 2.34 6.16 -10.42
N PRO A 114 3.38 5.79 -11.19
CA PRO A 114 3.50 4.43 -11.70
C PRO A 114 3.80 3.46 -10.55
N ALA A 115 3.09 2.34 -10.52
CA ALA A 115 3.28 1.27 -9.56
C ALA A 115 3.52 -0.06 -10.27
N GLY A 116 4.63 -0.71 -9.91
CA GLY A 116 5.13 -1.90 -10.58
C GLY A 116 6.08 -1.60 -11.75
N ARG A 117 6.99 -2.54 -12.01
CA ARG A 117 8.11 -2.37 -12.95
C ARG A 117 7.65 -2.13 -14.39
N GLU A 118 6.66 -2.86 -14.87
CA GLU A 118 6.19 -2.74 -16.26
C GLU A 118 5.54 -1.37 -16.52
N VAL A 119 4.73 -0.88 -15.57
CA VAL A 119 4.20 0.49 -15.62
C VAL A 119 5.31 1.52 -15.51
N GLY A 120 6.27 1.30 -14.60
CA GLY A 120 7.46 2.13 -14.44
C GLY A 120 8.22 2.31 -15.76
N LYS A 121 8.49 1.23 -16.49
CA LYS A 121 9.14 1.26 -17.81
C LYS A 121 8.39 2.15 -18.81
N PHE A 122 7.06 2.07 -18.84
CA PHE A 122 6.24 2.92 -19.72
C PHE A 122 6.47 4.41 -19.43
N PHE A 123 6.62 4.77 -18.16
CA PHE A 123 6.89 6.14 -17.71
C PHE A 123 8.39 6.48 -17.58
N LEU A 124 9.29 5.63 -18.07
CA LEU A 124 10.75 5.78 -17.94
C LEU A 124 11.20 5.99 -16.48
N LYS A 125 10.54 5.30 -15.54
CA LYS A 125 10.81 5.35 -14.10
C LYS A 125 11.15 3.98 -13.56
N ASN A 126 12.23 3.89 -12.79
CA ASN A 126 12.56 2.69 -12.03
C ASN A 126 11.67 2.60 -10.79
N VAL A 127 10.80 1.58 -10.75
CA VAL A 127 9.88 1.33 -9.64
C VAL A 127 10.23 -0.01 -9.01
N ASP A 128 10.95 0.04 -7.90
CA ASP A 128 11.38 -1.14 -7.11
C ASP A 128 10.70 -1.24 -5.74
N LYS A 129 9.74 -0.34 -5.46
CA LYS A 129 8.98 -0.34 -4.20
C LYS A 129 7.70 -1.17 -4.35
N SER A 130 7.28 -1.82 -3.27
CA SER A 130 5.97 -2.47 -3.21
C SER A 130 4.84 -1.44 -3.33
N LEU A 131 3.66 -1.88 -3.78
CA LEU A 131 2.49 -1.01 -3.87
C LEU A 131 2.11 -0.42 -2.50
N SER A 132 2.18 -1.21 -1.41
CA SER A 132 1.91 -0.71 -0.06
C SER A 132 2.84 0.45 0.34
N ARG A 133 4.14 0.34 0.02
CA ARG A 133 5.10 1.40 0.29
C ARG A 133 4.85 2.64 -0.55
N ILE A 134 4.51 2.47 -1.82
CA ILE A 134 4.15 3.58 -2.72
C ILE A 134 2.92 4.31 -2.17
N LEU A 135 1.89 3.58 -1.77
CA LEU A 135 0.65 4.14 -1.24
C LEU A 135 0.90 4.96 0.04
N ASP A 136 1.72 4.47 0.97
CA ASP A 136 2.11 5.25 2.16
C ASP A 136 2.85 6.54 1.78
N GLU A 137 3.84 6.47 0.88
CA GLU A 137 4.61 7.64 0.45
C GLU A 137 3.73 8.68 -0.26
N VAL A 138 2.79 8.23 -1.10
CA VAL A 138 1.84 9.09 -1.80
C VAL A 138 0.87 9.74 -0.82
N SER A 139 0.40 9.02 0.20
CA SER A 139 -0.50 9.56 1.23
C SER A 139 0.11 10.68 2.07
N LEU A 140 1.44 10.81 2.06
CA LEU A 140 2.18 11.89 2.72
C LEU A 140 2.43 13.11 1.83
N MET A 141 2.09 13.03 0.54
CA MET A 141 2.21 14.16 -0.37
C MET A 141 1.12 15.19 -0.10
N ASP A 142 1.34 16.42 -0.55
CA ASP A 142 0.31 17.46 -0.61
C ASP A 142 -0.73 17.11 -1.69
N ILE A 143 -1.67 16.24 -1.32
CA ILE A 143 -2.79 15.75 -2.15
C ILE A 143 -4.05 15.58 -1.29
N ASP A 144 -5.20 15.56 -1.97
CA ASP A 144 -6.54 15.46 -1.40
C ASP A 144 -7.12 14.05 -1.46
N GLY A 145 -6.45 13.12 -2.14
CA GLY A 145 -6.95 11.76 -2.33
C GLY A 145 -6.11 10.96 -3.31
N ILE A 146 -6.34 9.65 -3.33
CA ILE A 146 -5.71 8.70 -4.25
C ILE A 146 -6.80 8.03 -5.08
N ILE A 147 -6.59 7.99 -6.41
CA ILE A 147 -7.28 7.09 -7.32
C ILE A 147 -6.28 6.03 -7.77
N ILE A 148 -6.58 4.76 -7.53
CA ILE A 148 -5.86 3.61 -8.05
C ILE A 148 -6.54 3.15 -9.34
N LEU A 149 -5.83 3.14 -10.46
CA LEU A 149 -6.27 2.58 -11.72
C LEU A 149 -5.65 1.20 -11.89
N ASN A 150 -6.49 0.16 -11.79
CA ASN A 150 -6.06 -1.23 -11.87
C ASN A 150 -6.87 -2.01 -12.91
N ASN A 151 -6.26 -3.07 -13.43
CA ASN A 151 -6.89 -3.99 -14.37
C ASN A 151 -6.49 -5.42 -14.01
N GLY A 152 -7.09 -5.93 -12.94
CA GLY A 152 -6.98 -7.33 -12.53
C GLY A 152 -7.62 -8.28 -13.54
N ARG A 153 -7.46 -9.58 -13.34
CA ARG A 153 -8.02 -10.61 -14.24
C ARG A 153 -9.55 -10.70 -14.16
N SER A 154 -10.08 -10.39 -13.00
CA SER A 154 -11.50 -10.16 -12.69
C SER A 154 -11.59 -9.08 -11.63
N THR A 155 -12.74 -8.44 -11.49
CA THR A 155 -12.94 -7.41 -10.47
C THR A 155 -12.65 -7.92 -9.06
N GLU A 156 -13.07 -9.15 -8.75
CA GLU A 156 -12.76 -9.80 -7.47
C GLU A 156 -11.24 -9.91 -7.23
N SER A 157 -10.49 -10.42 -8.22
CA SER A 157 -9.03 -10.58 -8.07
C SER A 157 -8.30 -9.24 -7.88
N GLY A 158 -8.75 -8.18 -8.56
CA GLY A 158 -8.19 -6.84 -8.43
C GLY A 158 -8.50 -6.21 -7.09
N ILE A 159 -9.73 -6.36 -6.59
CA ILE A 159 -10.13 -5.94 -5.25
C ILE A 159 -9.24 -6.63 -4.20
N ILE A 160 -9.04 -7.95 -4.31
CA ILE A 160 -8.22 -8.70 -3.36
C ILE A 160 -6.74 -8.27 -3.42
N TYR A 161 -6.20 -7.98 -4.60
CA TYR A 161 -4.84 -7.48 -4.72
C TYR A 161 -4.65 -6.11 -4.05
N ILE A 162 -5.54 -5.15 -4.34
CA ILE A 162 -5.48 -3.81 -3.77
C ILE A 162 -5.75 -3.81 -2.26
N ALA A 163 -6.71 -4.62 -1.80
CA ALA A 163 -6.96 -4.86 -0.39
C ALA A 163 -5.71 -5.26 0.40
N GLN A 164 -4.98 -6.26 -0.11
CA GLN A 164 -3.75 -6.74 0.52
C GLN A 164 -2.68 -5.65 0.55
N ALA A 165 -2.60 -4.84 -0.51
CA ALA A 165 -1.67 -3.72 -0.53
C ALA A 165 -2.04 -2.67 0.54
N ILE A 166 -3.33 -2.32 0.66
CA ILE A 166 -3.84 -1.37 1.66
C ILE A 166 -3.65 -1.89 3.08
N SER A 167 -3.98 -3.16 3.36
CA SER A 167 -3.81 -3.75 4.70
C SER A 167 -2.35 -3.74 5.16
N ASN A 168 -1.41 -3.79 4.21
CA ASN A 168 0.02 -3.76 4.46
C ASN A 168 0.62 -2.35 4.52
N THR A 169 -0.19 -1.30 4.34
CA THR A 169 0.24 0.08 4.58
C THR A 169 0.38 0.36 6.07
N LYS A 170 1.23 1.31 6.45
CA LYS A 170 1.38 1.76 7.84
C LYS A 170 0.61 3.03 8.14
N ILE A 171 0.49 3.89 7.13
CA ILE A 171 -0.11 5.20 7.22
C ILE A 171 -1.50 5.15 6.62
N LEU A 172 -1.61 4.78 5.34
CA LEU A 172 -2.85 4.94 4.57
C LEU A 172 -4.05 4.21 5.19
N LYS A 173 -3.87 2.98 5.70
CA LYS A 173 -4.95 2.21 6.38
C LYS A 173 -5.56 2.94 7.57
N ASN A 174 -4.81 3.86 8.19
CA ASN A 174 -5.25 4.64 9.35
C ASN A 174 -5.88 5.99 8.94
N LEU A 175 -5.86 6.35 7.66
CA LEU A 175 -6.42 7.60 7.15
C LEU A 175 -7.88 7.41 6.70
N THR A 176 -8.78 7.21 7.65
CA THR A 176 -10.17 6.82 7.38
C THR A 176 -10.99 7.87 6.61
N ASN A 177 -10.64 9.15 6.74
CA ASN A 177 -11.28 10.27 6.03
C ASN A 177 -10.57 10.69 4.74
N PHE A 178 -9.45 10.04 4.40
CA PHE A 178 -8.69 10.34 3.20
C PHE A 178 -9.26 9.55 2.01
N PRO A 179 -9.72 10.22 0.94
CA PRO A 179 -10.32 9.56 -0.21
C PRO A 179 -9.36 8.55 -0.85
N LEU A 180 -9.77 7.28 -0.82
CA LEU A 180 -9.07 6.19 -1.48
C LEU A 180 -10.04 5.46 -2.39
N ILE A 181 -9.96 5.78 -3.67
CA ILE A 181 -10.82 5.25 -4.72
C ILE A 181 -9.98 4.30 -5.57
N HIS A 182 -10.56 3.18 -5.95
CA HIS A 182 -9.95 2.20 -6.83
C HIS A 182 -10.90 1.96 -8.00
N ILE A 183 -10.45 2.26 -9.21
CA ILE A 183 -11.16 1.92 -10.45
C ILE A 183 -10.59 0.62 -10.97
N GLU A 184 -11.42 -0.41 -10.99
CA GLU A 184 -11.05 -1.76 -11.41
C GLU A 184 -11.63 -2.06 -12.79
N ARG A 185 -10.78 -2.50 -13.72
CA ARG A 185 -11.17 -3.02 -15.04
C ARG A 185 -12.10 -2.08 -15.80
N ILE A 186 -11.72 -0.80 -15.85
CA ILE A 186 -12.44 0.22 -16.61
C ILE A 186 -12.63 -0.22 -18.08
N GLY A 187 -13.83 -0.02 -18.62
CA GLY A 187 -14.18 -0.49 -19.97
C GLY A 187 -14.49 -1.98 -20.09
N ARG A 188 -14.48 -2.75 -19.00
CA ARG A 188 -14.90 -4.14 -18.98
C ARG A 188 -16.29 -4.28 -18.36
N LYS A 189 -17.00 -5.35 -18.76
CA LYS A 189 -18.37 -5.65 -18.30
C LYS A 189 -18.46 -5.81 -16.78
N ASP A 190 -17.43 -6.38 -16.17
CA ASP A 190 -17.36 -6.60 -14.72
C ASP A 190 -16.68 -5.44 -13.97
N GLY A 191 -16.24 -4.38 -14.66
CA GLY A 191 -15.52 -3.25 -14.06
C GLY A 191 -16.31 -2.55 -12.96
N SER A 192 -15.61 -1.91 -12.01
CA SER A 192 -16.26 -1.29 -10.84
C SER A 192 -15.41 -0.17 -10.24
N ILE A 193 -16.08 0.75 -9.53
CA ILE A 193 -15.46 1.75 -8.67
C ILE A 193 -15.56 1.23 -7.23
N ILE A 194 -14.42 1.09 -6.56
CA ILE A 194 -14.30 0.59 -5.21
C ILE A 194 -13.89 1.74 -4.29
N ILE A 195 -14.65 1.94 -3.23
CA ILE A 195 -14.39 2.97 -2.21
C ILE A 195 -13.80 2.28 -0.98
N TRP A 196 -12.52 2.51 -0.71
CA TRP A 196 -11.82 1.89 0.41
C TRP A 196 -11.92 2.72 1.70
N ASN A 197 -11.72 4.03 1.61
CA ASN A 197 -11.84 4.96 2.74
C ASN A 197 -12.80 6.09 2.41
N GLY A 198 -13.31 6.75 3.45
CA GLY A 198 -14.27 7.84 3.33
C GLY A 198 -13.70 9.05 2.59
N GLY A 199 -14.61 9.89 2.12
CA GLY A 199 -14.30 11.32 2.04
C GLY A 199 -14.48 12.03 0.70
N ASN A 200 -15.26 11.55 -0.28
CA ASN A 200 -15.96 12.49 -1.18
C ASN A 200 -16.93 11.82 -2.16
N ASN A 201 -18.20 12.20 -2.08
CA ASN A 201 -19.21 11.83 -3.07
C ASN A 201 -18.92 12.49 -4.43
N GLU A 202 -18.32 13.69 -4.46
CA GLU A 202 -18.11 14.43 -5.69
C GLU A 202 -17.16 13.70 -6.66
N LEU A 203 -15.99 13.26 -6.19
CA LEU A 203 -15.01 12.57 -7.05
C LEU A 203 -15.55 11.23 -7.56
N VAL A 204 -16.25 10.49 -6.70
CA VAL A 204 -16.92 9.24 -7.09
C VAL A 204 -18.00 9.50 -8.14
N SER A 205 -18.83 10.54 -7.95
CA SER A 205 -19.87 10.91 -8.92
C SER A 205 -19.28 11.31 -10.27
N ILE A 206 -18.24 12.16 -10.28
CA ILE A 206 -17.53 12.57 -11.51
C ILE A 206 -17.02 11.34 -12.27
N ILE A 207 -16.38 10.39 -11.58
CA ILE A 207 -15.86 9.16 -12.18
C ILE A 207 -17.00 8.25 -12.64
N LYS A 208 -18.07 8.12 -11.85
CA LYS A 208 -19.23 7.29 -12.18
C LYS A 208 -19.94 7.79 -13.43
N GLU A 209 -20.17 9.10 -13.55
CA GLU A 209 -20.78 9.73 -14.73
C GLU A 209 -19.98 9.45 -15.99
N MET A 210 -18.65 9.54 -15.92
CA MET A 210 -17.76 9.30 -17.07
C MET A 210 -17.70 7.82 -17.45
N THR A 211 -17.61 6.93 -16.47
CA THR A 211 -17.26 5.53 -16.71
C THR A 211 -18.46 4.60 -16.79
N GLY A 212 -19.62 5.02 -16.28
CA GLY A 212 -20.82 4.20 -16.18
C GLY A 212 -20.68 3.01 -15.23
N LEU A 213 -19.62 2.96 -14.42
CA LEU A 213 -19.30 1.81 -13.58
C LEU A 213 -20.14 1.78 -12.30
N ASN A 214 -20.40 0.57 -11.80
CA ASN A 214 -21.04 0.36 -10.52
C ASN A 214 -20.09 0.73 -9.37
N VAL A 215 -20.66 1.25 -8.29
CA VAL A 215 -19.92 1.60 -7.08
C VAL A 215 -20.09 0.47 -6.07
N ILE A 216 -18.96 -0.05 -5.57
CA ILE A 216 -18.89 -1.11 -4.58
C ILE A 216 -18.20 -0.58 -3.33
N LYS A 217 -18.77 -0.87 -2.17
CA LYS A 217 -18.10 -0.74 -0.88
C LYS A 217 -17.78 -2.16 -0.39
N PRO A 218 -16.51 -2.59 -0.45
CA PRO A 218 -16.17 -3.98 -0.17
C PRO A 218 -16.35 -4.25 1.33
N SER A 219 -17.04 -5.33 1.68
CA SER A 219 -16.98 -5.91 3.03
C SER A 219 -15.67 -6.71 3.12
N ILE A 220 -14.74 -6.23 3.95
CA ILE A 220 -13.39 -6.80 4.01
C ILE A 220 -13.37 -8.00 4.97
N GLU A 221 -13.66 -9.20 4.45
CA GLU A 221 -13.17 -10.47 5.02
C GLU A 221 -12.11 -11.05 4.07
N LEU A 222 -10.96 -10.38 4.01
CA LEU A 222 -10.02 -10.55 2.90
C LEU A 222 -8.94 -11.61 3.11
N MET A 223 -8.91 -12.24 4.28
CA MET A 223 -7.85 -13.18 4.62
C MET A 223 -8.38 -14.36 5.41
N ASN A 224 -8.67 -15.45 4.71
CA ASN A 224 -8.88 -16.75 5.34
C ASN A 224 -7.52 -17.29 5.78
N ILE A 225 -7.09 -16.89 6.98
CA ILE A 225 -5.86 -17.34 7.63
C ILE A 225 -6.22 -18.19 8.84
N SER A 226 -5.74 -19.42 8.86
CA SER A 226 -5.73 -20.24 10.07
C SER A 226 -4.32 -20.31 10.63
N LYS A 227 -4.22 -20.22 11.96
CA LYS A 227 -2.96 -20.29 12.70
C LYS A 227 -3.02 -21.42 13.71
N MET A 228 -2.05 -22.34 13.62
CA MET A 228 -1.89 -23.48 14.53
C MET A 228 -0.44 -23.52 14.99
N GLY A 229 -0.15 -22.94 16.17
CA GLY A 229 1.21 -22.80 16.67
C GLY A 229 2.09 -21.94 15.75
N SER A 230 3.22 -22.50 15.30
CA SER A 230 4.15 -21.88 14.34
C SER A 230 3.66 -21.88 12.90
N ARG A 231 2.62 -22.66 12.59
CA ARG A 231 2.11 -22.86 11.23
C ARG A 231 0.98 -21.89 10.92
N GLU A 232 1.09 -21.22 9.79
CA GLU A 232 0.08 -20.31 9.24
C GLU A 232 -0.35 -20.81 7.86
N ILE A 233 -1.66 -20.95 7.63
CA ILE A 233 -2.23 -21.40 6.36
C ILE A 233 -3.11 -20.29 5.83
N ARG A 234 -2.95 -19.94 4.55
CA ARG A 234 -3.72 -18.88 3.91
C ARG A 234 -4.32 -19.34 2.59
N LYS A 235 -5.62 -19.17 2.41
CA LYS A 235 -6.27 -19.42 1.11
C LYS A 235 -5.75 -18.43 0.06
N ILE A 236 -5.44 -18.94 -1.13
CA ILE A 236 -5.15 -18.12 -2.31
C ILE A 236 -6.48 -17.93 -3.05
N HIS A 237 -6.96 -16.70 -3.06
CA HIS A 237 -8.21 -16.37 -3.72
C HIS A 237 -8.04 -16.26 -5.24
N CYS A 238 -9.13 -16.53 -5.96
CA CYS A 238 -9.15 -16.51 -7.42
C CYS A 238 -8.02 -17.39 -8.03
N ALA A 239 -7.69 -18.53 -7.43
CA ALA A 239 -6.75 -19.47 -8.05
C ALA A 239 -7.44 -20.23 -9.20
N MET A 240 -6.73 -20.45 -10.30
CA MET A 240 -7.15 -21.35 -11.37
C MET A 240 -6.03 -22.35 -11.68
N PRO A 241 -6.35 -23.60 -12.05
CA PRO A 241 -5.35 -24.55 -12.54
C PRO A 241 -4.48 -23.94 -13.64
N GLY A 242 -3.16 -24.07 -13.48
CA GLY A 242 -2.16 -23.53 -14.40
C GLY A 242 -1.65 -22.12 -14.05
N ASP A 243 -2.35 -21.35 -13.20
CA ASP A 243 -1.88 -20.04 -12.79
C ASP A 243 -0.53 -20.13 -12.07
N LYS A 244 0.37 -19.19 -12.33
CA LYS A 244 1.54 -18.92 -11.50
C LYS A 244 1.13 -18.21 -10.22
N ILE A 245 1.71 -18.65 -9.10
CA ILE A 245 1.50 -18.06 -7.78
C ILE A 245 2.64 -17.08 -7.51
N ILE A 246 2.29 -15.80 -7.39
CA ILE A 246 3.23 -14.71 -7.10
C ILE A 246 3.04 -14.26 -5.65
N VAL A 247 4.12 -14.26 -4.88
CA VAL A 247 4.16 -13.75 -3.51
C VAL A 247 5.23 -12.69 -3.40
N ASN A 248 4.87 -11.46 -2.98
CA ASN A 248 5.77 -10.31 -2.93
C ASN A 248 6.63 -10.18 -4.20
N ASP A 249 5.96 -10.25 -5.36
CA ASP A 249 6.55 -10.15 -6.70
C ASP A 249 7.48 -11.31 -7.14
N ILE A 250 7.57 -12.39 -6.34
CA ILE A 250 8.34 -13.59 -6.69
C ILE A 250 7.38 -14.73 -7.06
N CYS A 251 7.60 -15.34 -8.23
CA CYS A 251 6.87 -16.54 -8.65
C CYS A 251 7.34 -17.75 -7.85
N ILE A 252 6.51 -18.24 -6.92
CA ILE A 252 6.86 -19.33 -6.00
C ILE A 252 6.28 -20.68 -6.39
N GLY A 253 5.43 -20.76 -7.41
CA GLY A 253 4.78 -22.02 -7.74
C GLY A 253 3.70 -21.86 -8.79
N ILE A 254 2.95 -22.93 -8.99
CA ILE A 254 1.79 -22.99 -9.88
C ILE A 254 0.59 -23.61 -9.17
N CYS A 255 -0.61 -23.13 -9.48
CA CYS A 255 -1.87 -23.71 -9.05
C CYS A 255 -2.14 -25.01 -9.84
N LEU A 256 -2.52 -26.06 -9.13
CA LEU A 256 -2.97 -27.33 -9.73
C LEU A 256 -4.49 -27.51 -9.59
N SER A 257 -5.13 -26.77 -8.67
CA SER A 257 -6.57 -26.68 -8.47
C SER A 257 -7.02 -25.21 -8.35
N ASP A 258 -8.31 -25.00 -8.18
CA ASP A 258 -8.93 -23.72 -7.80
C ASP A 258 -8.99 -23.52 -6.27
N GLN A 259 -8.88 -24.59 -5.48
CA GLN A 259 -8.73 -24.55 -4.02
C GLN A 259 -7.27 -24.67 -3.63
N VAL A 260 -6.59 -23.52 -3.54
CA VAL A 260 -5.14 -23.45 -3.26
C VAL A 260 -4.87 -22.77 -1.93
N TYR A 261 -3.96 -23.32 -1.14
CA TYR A 261 -3.58 -22.80 0.17
C TYR A 261 -2.06 -22.71 0.31
N LEU A 262 -1.59 -21.54 0.74
CA LEU A 262 -0.18 -21.31 1.04
C LEU A 262 0.08 -21.73 2.50
N ILE A 263 1.07 -22.59 2.72
CA ILE A 263 1.47 -23.02 4.07
C ILE A 263 2.81 -22.38 4.41
N ALA A 264 2.85 -21.68 5.54
CA ALA A 264 4.06 -21.10 6.08
C ALA A 264 4.34 -21.59 7.51
N GLU A 265 5.62 -21.65 7.85
CA GLU A 265 6.09 -21.97 9.19
C GLU A 265 7.33 -21.13 9.50
N ASN A 266 7.37 -20.52 10.69
CA ASN A 266 8.48 -19.67 11.14
C ASN A 266 8.87 -18.58 10.12
N GLY A 267 7.88 -17.93 9.50
CA GLY A 267 8.08 -16.84 8.55
C GLY A 267 8.59 -17.27 7.17
N ARG A 268 8.53 -18.58 6.84
CA ARG A 268 8.91 -19.13 5.54
C ARG A 268 7.79 -19.95 4.93
N ILE A 269 7.68 -19.94 3.61
CA ILE A 269 6.75 -20.77 2.86
C ILE A 269 7.34 -22.19 2.78
N ILE A 270 6.60 -23.18 3.27
CA ILE A 270 7.05 -24.57 3.29
C ILE A 270 6.34 -25.43 2.26
N ASP A 271 5.10 -25.08 1.88
CA ASP A 271 4.30 -25.87 0.94
C ASP A 271 3.14 -25.06 0.31
N ILE A 272 2.54 -25.62 -0.74
CA ILE A 272 1.31 -25.13 -1.38
C ILE A 272 0.35 -26.30 -1.57
N MET A 273 -0.71 -26.38 -0.75
CA MET A 273 -1.79 -27.34 -0.99
C MET A 273 -2.60 -26.92 -2.21
N GLY A 274 -2.96 -27.88 -3.07
CA GLY A 274 -3.62 -27.59 -4.35
C GLY A 274 -2.69 -26.94 -5.38
N GLY A 275 -1.37 -26.94 -5.16
CA GLY A 275 -0.38 -26.36 -6.05
C GLY A 275 0.94 -27.10 -6.07
N LYS A 276 1.90 -26.59 -6.84
CA LYS A 276 3.28 -27.08 -6.89
C LYS A 276 4.22 -25.96 -6.49
N LEU A 277 4.93 -26.15 -5.38
CA LEU A 277 5.92 -25.20 -4.86
C LEU A 277 7.25 -25.28 -5.63
N ASN A 278 7.75 -24.12 -6.06
CA ASN A 278 9.15 -23.91 -6.42
C ASN A 278 9.96 -23.52 -5.18
N LYS A 279 10.55 -24.51 -4.52
CA LYS A 279 11.33 -24.33 -3.27
C LYS A 279 12.44 -23.29 -3.39
N LYS A 280 13.15 -23.26 -4.53
CA LYS A 280 14.25 -22.29 -4.75
C LYS A 280 13.77 -20.84 -4.75
N ALA A 281 12.60 -20.59 -5.35
CA ALA A 281 12.00 -19.26 -5.37
C ALA A 281 11.40 -18.90 -4.00
N ALA A 282 10.70 -19.84 -3.37
CA ALA A 282 10.08 -19.65 -2.07
C ALA A 282 11.09 -19.32 -0.95
N ASN A 283 12.28 -19.93 -0.99
CA ASN A 283 13.37 -19.64 -0.04
C ASN A 283 13.90 -18.20 -0.09
N LYS A 284 13.60 -17.44 -1.15
CA LYS A 284 13.95 -16.02 -1.25
C LYS A 284 13.00 -15.11 -0.49
N ILE A 285 11.88 -15.66 0.00
CA ILE A 285 10.85 -14.92 0.70
C ILE A 285 10.96 -15.17 2.20
N SER A 286 10.97 -14.10 2.97
CA SER A 286 10.82 -14.14 4.42
C SER A 286 9.84 -13.04 4.85
N PHE A 287 9.06 -13.32 5.89
CA PHE A 287 8.06 -12.40 6.43
C PHE A 287 7.80 -12.71 7.90
N ASP A 288 7.27 -11.74 8.64
CA ASP A 288 6.85 -11.96 10.03
C ASP A 288 5.61 -12.87 10.12
N SER A 289 4.68 -12.72 9.17
CA SER A 289 3.42 -13.48 9.11
C SER A 289 2.91 -13.54 7.67
N ILE A 290 2.23 -14.64 7.32
CA ILE A 290 1.58 -14.86 6.02
C ILE A 290 0.43 -13.87 5.77
N SER A 291 -0.07 -13.22 6.81
CA SER A 291 -1.05 -12.12 6.71
C SER A 291 -0.49 -10.90 6.00
N LYS A 292 0.84 -10.66 6.11
CA LYS A 292 1.52 -9.50 5.55
C LYS A 292 2.02 -9.71 4.12
N VAL A 293 1.87 -10.90 3.54
CA VAL A 293 2.31 -11.12 2.15
C VAL A 293 1.24 -10.68 1.16
N ILE A 294 1.68 -10.11 0.04
CA ILE A 294 0.80 -9.84 -1.10
C ILE A 294 0.86 -11.05 -2.02
N ILE A 295 -0.28 -11.69 -2.23
CA ILE A 295 -0.45 -12.87 -3.06
C ILE A 295 -1.32 -12.51 -4.26
N LYS A 296 -0.87 -12.88 -5.46
CA LYS A 296 -1.68 -12.84 -6.68
C LYS A 296 -1.41 -14.04 -7.57
N THR A 297 -2.39 -14.40 -8.39
CA THR A 297 -2.28 -15.42 -9.43
C THR A 297 -2.26 -14.76 -10.80
N ILE A 298 -1.40 -15.26 -11.69
CA ILE A 298 -1.29 -14.78 -13.08
C ILE A 298 -1.23 -15.99 -14.01
N ARG A 299 -1.75 -15.87 -15.23
CA ARG A 299 -1.60 -16.92 -16.25
C ARG A 299 -0.16 -16.97 -16.78
#